data_AF-A0A956VW39-F1
#
_entry.id   AF-A0A956VW39-F1
#
_cell.length_a   1.000
_cell.length_b   1.000
_cell.length_c   1.000
_cell.angle_alpha   90.00
_cell.angle_beta   90.00
_cell.angle_gamma   90.00
#
_symmetry.space_group_name_H-M   'P 1'
#
loop_
_entity.id
_entity.type
_entity.pdbx_description
1 polymer ?
#
loop_
_entity_poly.entity_id
_entity_poly.type
_entity_poly.pdbx_seq_one_letter_code
_entity_poly.pdbx_strand_id
1 'polypeptide(L)' 'MTLTDESDREIVISRLIEGPRPIVFRAYSDVEHLSQWWGPDGFTTSTHSFDFRVGGAWDFIMHGPDG' A
#
# COMPACT_ATOMS: atom_id res chain seq x y z
N MET A 1 -18.13 2.72 4.46
CA MET A 1 -17.27 1.52 4.40
C MET A 1 -18.20 0.32 4.43
N THR A 2 -18.44 -0.29 3.28
CA THR A 2 -19.33 -1.46 3.18
C THR A 2 -18.45 -2.71 3.34
N LEU A 3 -18.74 -3.52 4.35
CA LEU A 3 -18.12 -4.83 4.56
C LEU A 3 -18.98 -5.86 3.82
N THR A 4 -18.50 -6.34 2.69
CA THR A 4 -19.03 -7.55 2.04
C THR A 4 -17.99 -8.62 2.26
N ASP A 5 -18.37 -9.69 2.97
CA ASP A 5 -17.49 -10.81 3.25
C ASP A 5 -18.27 -12.11 3.04
N GLU A 6 -17.70 -13.06 2.29
CA GLU A 6 -18.21 -14.43 2.18
C GLU A 6 -17.15 -15.47 2.63
N SER A 7 -16.14 -15.11 3.43
CA SER A 7 -15.25 -16.09 4.09
C SER A 7 -14.62 -15.58 5.40
N ASP A 8 -14.73 -16.38 6.47
CA ASP A 8 -14.30 -16.06 7.87
C ASP A 8 -12.85 -15.54 8.08
N ARG A 9 -12.01 -15.43 7.03
CA ARG A 9 -10.61 -14.99 7.10
C ARG A 9 -10.24 -13.96 6.03
N GLU A 10 -11.20 -13.22 5.51
CA GLU A 10 -10.97 -12.13 4.57
C GLU A 10 -11.20 -10.76 5.25
N ILE A 11 -10.44 -9.76 4.79
CA ILE A 11 -10.66 -8.37 5.15
C ILE A 11 -10.69 -7.56 3.86
N VAL A 12 -11.87 -7.05 3.51
CA VAL A 12 -12.06 -6.20 2.34
C VAL A 12 -12.07 -4.73 2.76
N ILE A 13 -11.12 -3.95 2.24
CA ILE A 13 -11.06 -2.50 2.44
C ILE A 13 -11.43 -1.80 1.13
N SER A 14 -12.41 -0.89 1.19
CA SER A 14 -12.84 -0.08 0.04
C SER A 14 -12.85 1.40 0.40
N ARG A 15 -12.21 2.23 -0.46
CA ARG A 15 -12.14 3.67 -0.29
C ARG A 15 -12.29 4.38 -1.64
N LEU A 16 -13.10 5.44 -1.67
CA LEU A 16 -13.14 6.34 -2.81
C LEU A 16 -11.95 7.31 -2.71
N ILE A 17 -11.16 7.39 -3.78
CA ILE A 17 -10.04 8.32 -3.90
C ILE A 17 -10.35 9.28 -5.04
N GLU A 18 -10.37 10.57 -4.74
CA GLU A 18 -10.53 11.61 -5.75
C GLU A 18 -9.21 11.78 -6.52
N GLY A 19 -9.16 11.23 -7.74
CA GLY A 19 -8.00 11.39 -8.60
C GLY A 19 -8.12 10.65 -9.92
N PRO A 20 -7.36 11.04 -10.96
CA PRO A 20 -7.29 10.28 -12.20
C PRO A 20 -6.77 8.87 -11.95
N ARG A 21 -7.43 7.86 -12.54
CA ARG A 21 -7.06 6.43 -12.39
C ARG A 21 -5.57 6.15 -12.60
N PRO A 22 -4.87 6.73 -13.62
CA PRO A 22 -3.45 6.48 -13.82
C PRO A 22 -2.57 6.97 -12.66
N ILE A 23 -2.95 8.07 -12.01
CA ILE A 23 -2.21 8.65 -10.90
C ILE A 23 -2.43 7.83 -9.63
N VAL A 24 -3.67 7.43 -9.37
CA VAL A 24 -3.98 6.53 -8.25
C VAL A 24 -3.24 5.20 -8.41
N PHE A 25 -3.20 4.63 -9.61
CA PHE A 25 -2.44 3.41 -9.87
C PHE A 25 -0.94 3.61 -9.64
N ARG A 26 -0.37 4.73 -10.14
CA ARG A 26 1.04 5.06 -9.95
C ARG A 26 1.44 5.18 -8.48
N ALA A 27 0.54 5.68 -7.62
CA ALA A 27 0.79 5.76 -6.18
C ALA A 27 1.07 4.39 -5.53
N TYR A 28 0.66 3.29 -6.16
CA TYR A 28 0.93 1.92 -5.73
C TYR A 28 2.00 1.21 -6.55
N SER A 29 2.16 1.57 -7.84
CA SER A 29 3.06 0.88 -8.76
C SER A 29 4.46 1.51 -8.88
N ASP A 30 4.71 2.61 -8.19
CA ASP A 30 5.98 3.35 -8.21
C ASP A 30 6.47 3.52 -6.77
N VAL A 31 7.65 2.94 -6.48
CA VAL A 31 8.21 2.87 -5.11
C VAL A 31 8.46 4.25 -4.50
N GLU A 32 8.79 5.25 -5.33
CA GLU A 32 9.03 6.62 -4.86
C GLU A 32 7.76 7.22 -4.26
N HIS A 33 6.60 6.89 -4.83
CA HIS A 33 5.31 7.36 -4.35
C HIS A 33 4.80 6.49 -3.20
N LEU A 34 4.84 5.17 -3.36
CA LEU A 34 4.33 4.21 -2.38
C LEU A 34 4.97 4.40 -1.00
N SER A 35 6.30 4.61 -0.96
CA SER A 35 7.05 4.76 0.29
C SER A 35 6.69 6.04 1.08
N GLN A 36 5.99 7.00 0.48
CA GLN A 36 5.59 8.26 1.14
C GLN A 36 4.33 8.11 2.00
N TRP A 37 3.49 7.12 1.72
CA TRP A 37 2.16 7.03 2.34
C TRP A 37 1.82 5.62 2.84
N TRP A 38 2.60 4.59 2.47
CA TRP A 38 2.37 3.25 2.95
C TRP A 38 2.75 3.11 4.43
N GLY A 39 1.77 2.67 5.21
CA GLY A 39 1.87 2.45 6.65
C GLY A 39 0.82 3.25 7.44
N PRO A 40 0.69 2.98 8.75
CA PRO A 40 -0.09 3.83 9.65
C PRO A 40 0.52 5.23 9.77
N ASP A 41 -0.28 6.18 10.25
CA ASP A 41 0.20 7.52 10.58
C ASP A 41 1.38 7.47 11.58
N GLY A 42 2.40 8.29 11.35
CA GLY A 42 3.64 8.30 12.14
C GLY A 42 4.68 7.24 11.76
N PHE A 43 4.41 6.36 10.80
CA PHE A 43 5.38 5.38 10.30
C PHE A 43 6.10 5.91 9.06
N THR A 44 7.33 5.44 8.85
CA THR A 44 8.06 5.62 7.59
C THR A 44 8.44 4.27 7.00
N THR A 45 8.63 4.21 5.68
CA THR A 45 8.96 2.96 5.00
C THR A 45 10.30 3.09 4.27
N SER A 46 11.21 2.14 4.50
CA SER A 46 12.42 1.95 3.69
C SER A 46 12.23 0.73 2.79
N THR A 47 12.31 0.92 1.48
CA THR A 47 12.18 -0.17 0.52
C THR A 47 13.56 -0.67 0.09
N HIS A 48 13.79 -1.98 0.23
CA HIS A 48 15.02 -2.65 -0.19
C HIS A 48 14.92 -3.15 -1.64
N SER A 49 13.78 -3.71 -2.03
CA SER A 49 13.52 -4.08 -3.42
C SER A 49 12.05 -3.94 -3.77
N PHE A 50 11.74 -3.56 -5.01
CA PHE A 50 10.38 -3.40 -5.50
C PHE A 50 10.27 -3.79 -6.96
N ASP A 51 9.61 -4.92 -7.22
CA ASP A 51 9.36 -5.44 -8.56
C ASP A 51 7.85 -5.55 -8.80
N PHE A 52 7.25 -4.49 -9.33
CA PHE A 52 5.80 -4.38 -9.53
C PHE A 52 5.35 -5.09 -10.81
N ARG A 53 5.36 -6.42 -10.77
CA ARG A 53 4.83 -7.30 -11.83
C ARG A 53 4.31 -8.60 -11.23
N VAL A 54 3.62 -9.39 -12.04
CA VAL A 54 3.19 -10.74 -11.64
C VAL A 54 4.41 -11.59 -11.28
N GLY A 55 4.39 -12.15 -10.07
CA GLY A 55 5.50 -12.93 -9.52
C GLY A 55 6.70 -12.10 -9.03
N GLY A 56 6.61 -10.77 -9.07
CA GLY A 56 7.58 -9.88 -8.42
C GLY A 56 7.36 -9.79 -6.90
N ALA A 57 8.32 -9.19 -6.20
CA ALA A 57 8.28 -9.04 -4.75
C ALA A 57 8.52 -7.59 -4.34
N TRP A 58 7.99 -7.24 -3.18
CA TRP A 58 8.29 -5.99 -2.49
C TRP A 58 8.84 -6.33 -1.11
N ASP A 59 10.10 -5.96 -0.89
CA ASP A 59 10.82 -6.12 0.37
C ASP A 59 11.03 -4.74 0.99
N PHE A 60 10.43 -4.51 2.15
CA PHE A 60 10.45 -3.23 2.84
C PHE A 60 10.43 -3.39 4.36
N ILE A 61 10.93 -2.37 5.03
CA ILE A 61 10.89 -2.22 6.48
C ILE A 61 10.01 -1.01 6.79
N MET A 62 9.02 -1.22 7.66
CA MET A 62 8.28 -0.13 8.28
C MET A 62 8.93 0.22 9.62
N HIS A 63 9.26 1.49 9.78
CA HIS A 63 9.80 2.05 11.01
C HIS A 63 8.67 2.72 11.78
N GLY A 64 8.45 2.26 13.02
CA GLY A 64 7.53 2.90 13.94
C GLY A 64 8.10 4.21 14.50
N PRO A 65 7.25 5.08 15.05
CA PRO A 65 7.70 6.37 15.60
C PRO A 65 8.65 6.23 16.80
N ASP A 66 8.65 5.08 17.49
CA ASP A 66 9.42 4.84 18.71
C ASP A 66 10.75 4.07 18.49
N GLY A 67 11.13 3.79 17.23
CA GLY A 67 12.35 3.05 16.88
C GLY A 67 12.17 1.55 16.87
#